data_AF-A0A7Y5N556-F1
#
_entry.id   AF-A0A7Y5N556-F1
#
_cell.length_a   1.000
_cell.length_b   1.000
_cell.length_c   1.000
_cell.angle_alpha   90.00
_cell.angle_beta   90.00
_cell.angle_gamma   90.00
#
_symmetry.space_group_name_H-M   'P 1'
#
loop_
_entity.id
_entity.type
_entity.pdbx_description
1 polymer ?
#
loop_
_entity_poly.entity_id
_entity_poly.type
_entity_poly.pdbx_seq_one_letter_code
_entity_poly.pdbx_strand_id
1 'polypeptide(L)'
;MSREEYLTAAGVFFERTLLPVKDMPADRLTWPLAEGSESALELYGELARRAERMVRALELLYHGADADELLATPYQVSSDTKRSQAHYRIAHSTVIAALERVPEARLHEHNELPEWMLTEYLQPLEQAAIRIERWSAELRGRGQAGPTGLPVIQ
;
A
#
# COMPACT_ATOMS: atom_id res chain seq x y z
N MET A 1 -4.11 -3.11 17.97
CA MET A 1 -3.56 -4.08 16.99
C MET A 1 -2.11 -4.37 17.34
N SER A 2 -1.69 -5.64 17.33
CA SER A 2 -0.30 -6.04 17.56
C SER A 2 0.58 -5.87 16.32
N ARG A 3 1.90 -5.88 16.48
CA ARG A 3 2.84 -5.87 15.34
C ARG A 3 2.58 -7.03 14.36
N GLU A 4 2.35 -8.23 14.88
CA GLU A 4 2.11 -9.42 14.05
C GLU A 4 0.80 -9.31 13.26
N GLU A 5 -0.27 -8.83 13.89
CA GLU A 5 -1.55 -8.58 13.24
C GLU A 5 -1.39 -7.54 12.11
N TYR A 6 -0.64 -6.48 12.38
CA TYR A 6 -0.37 -5.43 11.39
C TYR A 6 0.42 -5.96 10.20
N LEU A 7 1.52 -6.68 10.44
CA LEU A 7 2.35 -7.27 9.39
C LEU A 7 1.55 -8.25 8.53
N THR A 8 0.71 -9.07 9.16
CA THR A 8 -0.18 -10.02 8.48
C THR A 8 -1.19 -9.27 7.61
N ALA A 9 -1.89 -8.27 8.16
CA ALA A 9 -2.86 -7.48 7.42
C ALA A 9 -2.21 -6.72 6.25
N ALA A 10 -1.06 -6.08 6.49
CA ALA A 10 -0.31 -5.35 5.48
C ALA A 10 0.13 -6.27 4.33
N GLY A 11 0.63 -7.46 4.63
CA GLY A 11 1.00 -8.45 3.61
C GLY A 11 -0.20 -8.92 2.78
N VAL A 12 -1.34 -9.20 3.42
CA VAL A 12 -2.58 -9.58 2.73
C VAL A 12 -3.06 -8.47 1.80
N PHE A 13 -3.16 -7.23 2.29
CA PHE A 13 -3.62 -6.11 1.46
C PHE A 13 -2.63 -5.79 0.32
N PHE A 14 -1.33 -5.88 0.58
CA PHE A 14 -0.31 -5.75 -0.44
C PHE A 14 -0.47 -6.76 -1.58
N GLU A 15 -0.59 -8.06 -1.27
CA GLU A 15 -0.81 -9.08 -2.29
C GLU A 15 -2.12 -8.85 -3.06
N ARG A 16 -3.19 -8.45 -2.35
CA ARG A 16 -4.47 -8.08 -2.97
C ARG A 16 -4.38 -6.87 -3.90
N THR A 17 -3.41 -5.97 -3.72
CA THR A 17 -3.16 -4.90 -4.71
C THR A 17 -2.42 -5.36 -5.97
N LEU A 18 -1.70 -6.49 -5.93
CA LEU A 18 -0.79 -6.92 -7.01
C LEU A 18 -1.30 -8.11 -7.81
N LEU A 19 -1.85 -9.13 -7.14
CA LEU A 19 -2.36 -10.34 -7.78
C LEU A 19 -3.42 -10.05 -8.85
N PRO A 20 -4.40 -9.14 -8.64
CA PRO A 20 -5.46 -8.94 -9.62
C PRO A 20 -4.96 -8.39 -10.96
N VAL A 21 -3.76 -7.80 -10.98
CA VAL A 21 -3.18 -7.16 -12.17
C VAL A 21 -1.96 -7.89 -12.74
N LYS A 22 -1.57 -9.02 -12.14
CA LYS A 22 -0.35 -9.76 -12.49
C LYS A 22 -0.27 -10.09 -13.99
N ASP A 23 -1.38 -10.53 -14.56
CA ASP A 23 -1.50 -10.95 -15.96
C ASP A 23 -2.24 -9.90 -16.81
N MET A 24 -2.31 -8.66 -16.32
CA MET A 24 -2.93 -7.54 -17.02
C MET A 24 -1.99 -7.00 -18.11
N PRO A 25 -2.48 -6.72 -19.33
CA PRO A 25 -1.69 -6.02 -20.34
C PRO A 25 -1.25 -4.64 -19.83
N ALA A 26 -0.01 -4.25 -20.11
CA ALA A 26 0.60 -3.04 -19.55
C ALA A 26 -0.16 -1.74 -19.90
N ASP A 27 -0.77 -1.67 -21.09
CA ASP A 27 -1.60 -0.55 -21.54
C ASP A 27 -2.89 -0.39 -20.72
N ARG A 28 -3.36 -1.46 -20.07
CA ARG A 28 -4.53 -1.40 -19.18
C ARG A 28 -4.18 -0.79 -17.84
N LEU A 29 -2.94 -0.91 -17.36
CA LEU A 29 -2.54 -0.32 -16.09
C LEU A 29 -2.56 1.22 -16.11
N THR A 30 -2.56 1.83 -17.30
CA THR A 30 -2.71 3.28 -17.51
C THR A 30 -4.17 3.71 -17.70
N TRP A 31 -5.11 2.78 -17.71
CA TRP A 31 -6.54 3.10 -17.81
C TRP A 31 -7.07 3.55 -16.45
N PRO A 32 -8.08 4.44 -16.42
CA PRO A 32 -8.68 4.88 -15.17
C PRO A 32 -9.33 3.72 -14.41
N LEU A 33 -9.22 3.78 -13.08
CA LEU A 33 -9.93 2.93 -12.14
C LEU A 33 -11.43 3.26 -12.14
N ALA A 34 -12.25 2.37 -11.58
CA ALA A 34 -13.71 2.52 -11.59
C ALA A 34 -14.19 3.77 -10.84
N GLU A 35 -13.51 4.18 -9.76
CA GLU A 35 -13.94 5.31 -8.92
C GLU A 35 -13.30 6.68 -9.26
N GLY A 36 -12.68 6.88 -10.44
CA GLY A 36 -12.12 8.19 -10.77
C GLY A 36 -11.28 8.26 -12.04
N SER A 37 -10.47 9.31 -12.14
CA SER A 37 -9.53 9.51 -13.27
C SER A 37 -8.16 8.86 -13.06
N GLU A 38 -7.85 8.44 -11.83
CA GLU A 38 -6.58 7.80 -11.47
C GLU A 38 -6.49 6.40 -12.08
N SER A 39 -5.33 6.07 -12.63
CA SER A 39 -4.96 4.75 -13.13
C SER A 39 -4.28 3.87 -12.07
N ALA A 40 -4.17 2.56 -12.32
CA ALA A 40 -3.48 1.64 -11.42
C ALA A 40 -2.01 2.04 -11.18
N LEU A 41 -1.30 2.53 -12.22
CA LEU A 41 0.08 3.00 -12.08
C LEU A 41 0.19 4.25 -11.19
N GLU A 42 -0.74 5.19 -11.33
CA GLU A 42 -0.78 6.39 -10.49
C GLU A 42 -1.03 6.03 -9.02
N LEU A 43 -1.96 5.11 -8.78
CA LEU A 43 -2.25 4.58 -7.45
C LEU A 43 -1.03 3.88 -6.83
N TYR A 44 -0.30 3.06 -7.59
CA TYR A 44 0.96 2.46 -7.09
C TYR A 44 2.01 3.54 -6.77
N GLY A 45 2.08 4.61 -7.57
CA GLY A 45 2.94 5.74 -7.27
C GLY A 45 2.56 6.46 -5.97
N GLU A 46 1.27 6.60 -5.69
CA GLU A 46 0.76 7.11 -4.43
C GLU A 46 1.15 6.20 -3.26
N LEU A 47 0.85 4.91 -3.35
CA LEU A 47 1.16 3.93 -2.29
C LEU A 47 2.66 3.85 -2.00
N ALA A 48 3.51 3.93 -3.03
CA ALA A 48 4.96 3.96 -2.85
C ALA A 48 5.42 5.18 -2.03
N ARG A 49 4.84 6.36 -2.28
CA ARG A 49 5.17 7.57 -1.51
C ARG A 49 4.67 7.51 -0.07
N ARG A 50 3.48 6.95 0.15
CA ARG A 50 2.98 6.67 1.51
C ARG A 50 3.90 5.70 2.25
N ALA A 51 4.37 4.65 1.57
CA ALA A 51 5.34 3.71 2.12
C ALA A 51 6.68 4.40 2.47
N GLU A 52 7.22 5.25 1.59
CA GLU A 52 8.42 6.03 1.89
C GLU A 52 8.26 6.94 3.11
N ARG A 53 7.09 7.58 3.25
CA ARG A 53 6.75 8.40 4.42
C ARG A 53 6.68 7.56 5.70
N MET A 54 6.02 6.40 5.62
CA MET A 54 5.93 5.43 6.71
C MET A 54 7.31 4.94 7.17
N VAL A 55 8.21 4.63 6.23
CA VAL A 55 9.61 4.27 6.55
C VAL A 55 10.28 5.39 7.33
N ARG A 56 10.17 6.65 6.90
CA ARG A 56 10.77 7.77 7.62
C ARG A 56 10.22 7.94 9.03
N ALA A 57 8.92 7.77 9.22
CA ALA A 57 8.30 7.82 10.55
C ALA A 57 8.82 6.68 11.46
N LEU A 58 8.94 5.45 10.92
CA LEU A 58 9.48 4.31 11.65
C LEU A 58 10.98 4.49 12.00
N GLU A 59 11.77 5.08 11.12
CA GLU A 59 13.17 5.43 11.42
C GLU A 59 13.28 6.48 12.54
N LEU A 60 12.39 7.47 12.57
CA LEU A 60 12.33 8.43 13.69
C LEU A 60 12.07 7.69 15.01
N LEU A 61 11.07 6.81 15.05
CA LEU A 61 10.79 5.99 16.23
C LEU A 61 11.97 5.10 16.63
N TYR A 62 12.64 4.47 15.65
CA TYR A 62 13.84 3.66 15.88
C TYR A 62 14.94 4.46 16.58
N HIS A 63 15.13 5.72 16.17
CA HIS A 63 16.09 6.64 16.78
C HIS A 63 15.56 7.35 18.04
N GLY A 64 14.34 7.04 18.48
CA GLY A 64 13.72 7.65 19.66
C GLY A 64 13.28 9.10 19.46
N ALA A 65 13.06 9.51 18.22
CA ALA A 65 12.51 10.81 17.83
C ALA A 65 11.01 10.71 17.56
N ASP A 66 10.33 11.86 17.64
CA ASP A 66 8.91 12.00 17.38
C ASP A 66 8.63 12.02 15.86
N ALA A 67 7.60 11.29 15.43
CA ALA A 67 7.15 11.25 14.04
C ALA A 67 6.06 12.29 13.74
N ASP A 68 5.48 12.94 14.75
CA ASP A 68 4.30 13.79 14.62
C ASP A 68 4.51 14.97 13.67
N GLU A 69 5.68 15.62 13.69
CA GLU A 69 5.96 16.75 12.79
C GLU A 69 5.96 16.32 11.30
N LEU A 70 6.53 15.14 11.02
CA LEU A 70 6.50 14.55 9.68
C LEU A 70 5.08 14.17 9.27
N LEU A 71 4.27 13.68 10.21
CA LEU A 71 2.91 13.22 9.99
C LEU A 71 1.88 14.37 9.91
N ALA A 72 2.17 15.51 10.54
CA ALA A 72 1.36 16.73 10.50
C ALA A 72 1.40 17.43 9.14
N THR A 73 2.46 17.23 8.34
CA THR A 73 2.54 17.80 6.99
C THR A 73 1.53 17.09 6.07
N PRO A 74 0.59 17.78 5.40
CA PRO A 74 -0.36 17.12 4.52
C PRO A 74 0.35 16.29 3.44
N TYR A 75 -0.12 15.07 3.22
CA TYR A 75 0.39 14.23 2.14
C TYR A 75 0.06 14.90 0.79
N GLN A 76 1.09 15.42 0.11
CA GLN A 76 0.93 16.04 -1.20
C GLN A 76 1.13 15.00 -2.31
N VAL A 77 0.08 14.78 -3.09
CA VAL A 77 0.16 13.98 -4.32
C VAL A 77 0.91 14.82 -5.37
N SER A 78 2.19 14.51 -5.58
CA SER A 78 2.95 15.09 -6.70
C SER A 78 2.50 14.47 -8.03
N SER A 79 2.38 15.32 -9.06
CA SER A 79 1.96 14.96 -10.42
C SER A 79 2.99 14.12 -11.19
N ASP A 80 4.21 13.94 -10.66
CA ASP A 80 5.21 13.02 -11.24
C ASP A 80 4.95 11.58 -10.79
N THR A 81 3.89 10.98 -11.34
CA THR A 81 3.44 9.61 -11.07
C THR A 81 3.99 8.57 -12.07
N LYS A 82 5.20 8.79 -12.62
CA LYS A 82 5.92 7.75 -13.40
C LYS A 82 6.60 6.71 -12.49
N ARG A 83 5.94 6.28 -11.42
CA ARG A 83 6.48 5.26 -10.50
C ARG A 83 5.89 3.89 -10.87
N SER A 84 6.76 2.89 -10.95
CA SER A 84 6.38 1.55 -11.40
C SER A 84 5.82 0.70 -10.26
N GLN A 85 5.09 -0.35 -10.61
CA GLN A 85 4.69 -1.40 -9.67
C GLN A 85 5.90 -1.99 -8.90
N ALA A 86 7.08 -2.07 -9.54
CA ALA A 86 8.31 -2.52 -8.90
C ALA A 86 8.76 -1.56 -7.78
N HIS A 87 8.63 -0.25 -7.98
CA HIS A 87 8.96 0.72 -6.94
C HIS A 87 8.04 0.55 -5.72
N TYR A 88 6.73 0.40 -5.94
CA TYR A 88 5.79 0.12 -4.86
C TYR A 88 6.15 -1.16 -4.08
N ARG A 89 6.53 -2.25 -4.77
CA ARG A 89 6.99 -3.48 -4.11
C ARG A 89 8.18 -3.23 -3.18
N ILE A 90 9.21 -2.53 -3.68
CA ILE A 90 10.40 -2.18 -2.90
C ILE A 90 10.02 -1.32 -1.68
N ALA A 91 9.20 -0.30 -1.88
CA ALA A 91 8.81 0.61 -0.82
C ALA A 91 8.01 -0.11 0.27
N HIS A 92 7.07 -0.99 -0.09
CA HIS A 92 6.32 -1.81 0.87
C HIS A 92 7.24 -2.75 1.66
N SER A 93 8.12 -3.49 0.99
CA SER A 93 9.08 -4.37 1.69
C SER A 93 9.99 -3.58 2.64
N THR A 94 10.31 -2.32 2.30
CA THR A 94 11.09 -1.45 3.17
C THR A 94 10.31 -1.02 4.42
N VAL A 95 9.00 -0.79 4.32
CA VAL A 95 8.13 -0.54 5.49
C VAL A 95 8.18 -1.72 6.45
N ILE A 96 7.99 -2.95 5.93
CA ILE A 96 8.02 -4.18 6.73
C ILE A 96 9.36 -4.32 7.46
N ALA A 97 10.46 -4.18 6.74
CA ALA A 97 11.80 -4.28 7.30
C ALA A 97 12.13 -3.14 8.29
N ALA A 98 11.56 -1.94 8.11
CA ALA A 98 11.69 -0.84 9.06
C ALA A 98 10.92 -1.14 10.35
N LEU A 99 9.68 -1.59 10.23
CA LEU A 99 8.82 -1.92 11.37
C LEU A 99 9.41 -3.03 12.25
N GLU A 100 9.95 -4.08 11.63
CA GLU A 100 10.59 -5.18 12.36
C GLU A 100 11.80 -4.72 13.19
N ARG A 101 12.52 -3.69 12.74
CA ARG A 101 13.68 -3.14 13.45
C ARG A 101 13.32 -2.23 14.62
N VAL A 102 12.11 -1.64 14.65
CA VAL A 102 11.70 -0.76 15.75
C VAL A 102 11.55 -1.59 17.03
N PRO A 103 12.22 -1.23 18.15
CA PRO A 103 12.03 -1.92 19.42
C PRO A 103 10.59 -1.81 19.91
N GLU A 104 10.06 -2.87 20.52
CA GLU A 104 8.66 -2.90 21.00
C GLU A 104 8.33 -1.72 21.94
N ALA A 105 9.26 -1.38 22.84
CA ALA A 105 9.12 -0.26 23.77
C ALA A 105 9.04 1.13 23.10
N ARG A 106 9.40 1.23 21.82
CA ARG A 106 9.30 2.45 21.00
C ARG A 106 8.09 2.43 20.06
N LEU A 107 7.61 1.23 19.76
CA LEU A 107 6.51 1.03 18.83
C LEU A 107 5.16 1.08 19.56
N HIS A 108 5.10 0.64 20.80
CA HIS A 108 3.85 0.56 21.54
C HIS A 108 3.67 1.72 22.51
N GLU A 109 2.66 2.54 22.25
CA GLU A 109 2.03 3.36 23.27
C GLU A 109 0.88 2.54 23.86
N HIS A 110 0.86 2.36 25.19
CA HIS A 110 -0.22 1.64 25.87
C HIS A 110 -0.49 0.19 25.38
N ASN A 111 0.56 -0.53 24.93
CA ASN A 111 0.49 -1.89 24.36
C ASN A 111 -0.17 -1.99 22.97
N GLU A 112 -0.39 -0.88 22.27
CA GLU A 112 -0.94 -0.88 20.91
C GLU A 112 0.00 -0.17 19.93
N LEU A 113 -0.05 -0.55 18.65
CA LEU A 113 0.64 0.20 17.61
C LEU A 113 0.08 1.63 17.54
N PRO A 114 0.90 2.62 17.12
CA PRO A 114 0.46 3.99 17.00
C PRO A 114 -0.66 4.09 15.96
N GLU A 115 -1.73 4.83 16.27
CA GLU A 115 -2.91 4.95 15.41
C GLU A 115 -2.56 5.42 14.00
N TRP A 116 -1.58 6.33 13.88
CA TRP A 116 -1.12 6.86 12.60
C TRP A 116 -0.60 5.77 11.67
N MET A 117 -0.07 4.65 12.18
CA MET A 117 0.34 3.53 11.32
C MET A 117 -0.83 2.88 10.59
N LEU A 118 -2.01 2.89 11.23
CA LEU A 118 -3.24 2.37 10.67
C LEU A 118 -3.80 3.35 9.63
N THR A 119 -3.91 4.63 9.98
CA THR A 119 -4.55 5.64 9.13
C THR A 119 -3.69 6.10 7.95
N GLU A 120 -2.37 6.18 8.12
CA GLU A 120 -1.47 6.71 7.07
C GLU A 120 -1.07 5.66 6.04
N TYR A 121 -1.12 4.37 6.39
CA TYR A 121 -0.63 3.30 5.52
C TYR A 121 -1.57 2.10 5.41
N LEU A 122 -1.98 1.47 6.52
CA LEU A 122 -2.73 0.22 6.45
C LEU A 122 -4.12 0.39 5.82
N GLN A 123 -4.87 1.41 6.24
CA GLN A 123 -6.19 1.72 5.68
C GLN A 123 -6.11 2.15 4.20
N PRO A 124 -5.20 3.07 3.79
CA PRO A 124 -4.99 3.36 2.36
C PRO A 124 -4.64 2.12 1.53
N LEU A 125 -3.85 1.21 2.09
CA LEU A 125 -3.48 -0.04 1.43
C LEU A 125 -4.69 -0.97 1.23
N GLU A 126 -5.53 -1.12 2.25
CA GLU A 126 -6.79 -1.86 2.18
C GLU A 126 -7.73 -1.25 1.13
N GLN A 127 -7.92 0.06 1.16
CA GLN A 127 -8.77 0.77 0.20
C GLN A 127 -8.25 0.58 -1.23
N ALA A 128 -6.94 0.70 -1.45
CA ALA A 128 -6.35 0.46 -2.75
C ALA A 128 -6.56 -0.99 -3.24
N ALA A 129 -6.47 -1.98 -2.35
CA ALA A 129 -6.74 -3.37 -2.69
C ALA A 129 -8.18 -3.54 -3.22
N ILE A 130 -9.17 -3.00 -2.51
CA ILE A 130 -10.58 -3.05 -2.91
C ILE A 130 -10.79 -2.41 -4.29
N ARG A 131 -10.22 -1.22 -4.51
CA ARG A 131 -10.32 -0.47 -5.78
C ARG A 131 -9.74 -1.27 -6.95
N ILE A 132 -8.55 -1.84 -6.78
CA ILE A 132 -7.86 -2.64 -7.82
C ILE A 132 -8.61 -3.94 -8.10
N GLU A 133 -9.07 -4.64 -7.07
CA GLU A 133 -9.83 -5.89 -7.21
C GLU A 133 -11.10 -5.66 -8.03
N ARG A 134 -11.90 -4.66 -7.65
CA ARG A 134 -13.13 -4.31 -8.36
C ARG A 134 -12.86 -3.94 -9.81
N TRP A 135 -11.94 -3.02 -10.04
CA TRP A 135 -11.57 -2.57 -11.39
C TRP A 135 -11.09 -3.74 -12.27
N SER A 136 -10.22 -4.60 -11.73
CA SER A 136 -9.70 -5.75 -12.47
C SER A 136 -10.78 -6.77 -12.81
N ALA A 137 -11.75 -6.99 -11.92
CA ALA A 137 -12.88 -7.88 -12.14
C ALA A 137 -13.80 -7.34 -13.26
N GLU A 138 -14.04 -6.02 -13.29
CA GLU A 138 -14.81 -5.38 -14.36
C GLU A 138 -14.12 -5.52 -15.72
N LEU A 139 -12.80 -5.33 -15.81
CA LEU A 139 -12.05 -5.53 -17.05
C LEU A 139 -12.10 -6.99 -17.53
N ARG A 140 -11.98 -7.96 -16.62
CA ARG A 140 -12.10 -9.39 -16.96
C ARG A 140 -13.50 -9.74 -17.45
N GLY A 141 -14.55 -9.21 -16.82
CA GLY A 141 -15.93 -9.41 -17.25
C GLY A 141 -16.20 -8.89 -18.68
N ARG A 142 -15.38 -7.95 -19.16
CA ARG A 142 -15.43 -7.41 -20.54
C ARG A 142 -14.50 -8.14 -21.51
N GLY A 143 -13.78 -9.17 -21.07
CA GLY A 143 -12.75 -9.85 -21.87
C GLY A 143 -11.50 -9.01 -22.15
N GLN A 144 -11.25 -7.98 -21.32
CA GLN A 144 -10.16 -7.00 -21.51
C GLN A 144 -8.95 -7.24 -20.59
N ALA A 145 -8.97 -8.33 -19.82
CA ALA A 145 -7.88 -8.73 -18.94
C ALA A 145 -7.67 -10.25 -19.00
N GLY A 146 -6.42 -10.69 -18.83
CA GLY A 146 -6.06 -12.10 -18.79
C GLY A 146 -6.65 -12.84 -17.58
N PRO A 147 -6.59 -14.19 -17.55
CA PRO A 147 -7.00 -14.98 -16.40
C PRO A 147 -6.12 -14.65 -15.18
N THR A 148 -6.68 -14.65 -13.97
CA THR A 148 -5.94 -14.36 -12.71
C THR A 148 -4.97 -15.45 -12.27
N GLY A 149 -5.04 -16.63 -12.90
CA GLY A 149 -4.35 -17.83 -12.43
C GLY A 149 -4.81 -18.32 -11.04
N LEU A 150 -5.82 -17.70 -10.44
CA LEU A 150 -6.41 -18.12 -9.17
C LEU A 150 -7.61 -19.03 -9.45
N PRO A 151 -7.73 -20.19 -8.77
CA PRO A 151 -8.94 -21.00 -8.85
C PRO A 151 -10.12 -20.17 -8.32
N VAL A 152 -11.21 -20.12 -9.08
CA VAL A 152 -12.48 -19.57 -8.60
C VAL A 152 -12.96 -20.52 -7.50
N ILE A 153 -12.87 -20.09 -6.24
CA ILE A 153 -13.55 -20.80 -5.16
C ILE A 153 -15.03 -20.43 -5.31
N GLN A 154 -15.83 -21.41 -5.73
CA GLN A 154 -17.29 -21.35 -5.80
C GLN A 154 -17.91 -21.60 -4.42
#